data_AF-A0AAD2GBU0-F1
#
_entry.id   AF-A0AAD2GBU0-F1
#
_cell.length_a   1.000
_cell.length_b   1.000
_cell.length_c   1.000
_cell.angle_alpha   90.00
_cell.angle_beta   90.00
_cell.angle_gamma   90.00
#
_symmetry.space_group_name_H-M   'P 1'
#
loop_
_entity.id
_entity.type
_entity.pdbx_description
1 polymer ?
#
loop_
_entity_poly.entity_id
_entity_poly.type
_entity_poly.pdbx_seq_one_letter_code
_entity_poly.pdbx_strand_id
1 'polypeptide(L)'
;MEEISDHHKNAKAIKKTEGSMLLPSARNQKRQTTAGWELHVIWKDGTSNWVTLKDMKESFPLEVADYAKLKAIDNEAAFTWWVPHVHKKRDCFISKVKSKYWERTHKYGIRSPKSVKEAIQIDRENGDTLWQDASIKMEMKNNRVALEELGGDIKKLIGYKPIAGHMVFDVKLGENFQQKARYCADGHKTEVLAALTYSTVY
;
A
#
# COMPACT_ATOMS: atom_id res chain seq x y z
N MET A 1 -2.81 -13.14 -10.46
CA MET A 1 -2.29 -12.52 -11.69
C MET A 1 -1.01 -11.76 -11.33
N GLU A 2 -0.02 -11.79 -12.21
CA GLU A 2 1.23 -11.04 -12.10
C GLU A 2 1.21 -9.80 -13.00
N GLU A 3 0.91 -9.98 -14.29
CA GLU A 3 0.87 -8.88 -15.26
C GLU A 3 -0.19 -9.13 -16.35
N ILE A 4 -0.72 -8.04 -16.93
CA ILE A 4 -1.48 -8.07 -18.18
C ILE A 4 -0.55 -7.64 -19.30
N SER A 5 -0.18 -8.57 -20.18
CA SER A 5 0.81 -8.29 -21.22
C SER A 5 0.18 -7.71 -22.49
N ASP A 6 -1.04 -8.17 -22.85
CA ASP A 6 -1.70 -7.77 -24.10
C ASP A 6 -3.23 -7.81 -23.99
N HIS A 7 -3.92 -7.30 -25.01
CA HIS A 7 -5.38 -7.32 -25.13
C HIS A 7 -5.81 -7.47 -26.58
N HIS A 8 -6.97 -8.08 -26.81
CA HIS A 8 -7.63 -8.00 -28.11
C HIS A 8 -9.14 -7.83 -27.97
N LYS A 9 -9.77 -7.45 -29.10
CA LYS A 9 -11.21 -7.32 -29.21
C LYS A 9 -11.76 -8.10 -30.39
N ASN A 10 -12.89 -8.74 -30.18
CA ASN A 10 -13.58 -9.56 -31.17
C ASN A 10 -14.74 -8.76 -31.80
N ALA A 11 -15.37 -9.28 -32.86
CA ALA A 11 -16.49 -8.62 -33.54
C ALA A 11 -17.71 -8.32 -32.63
N LYS A 12 -17.81 -8.99 -31.47
CA LYS A 12 -18.83 -8.75 -30.44
C LYS A 12 -18.59 -7.47 -29.63
N ALA A 13 -17.44 -6.82 -29.77
CA ALA A 13 -17.09 -5.62 -29.01
C ALA A 13 -17.89 -4.41 -29.51
N ILE A 14 -18.59 -3.75 -28.58
CA ILE A 14 -19.32 -2.51 -28.86
C ILE A 14 -18.32 -1.39 -29.14
N LYS A 15 -18.51 -0.69 -30.28
CA LYS A 15 -17.69 0.47 -30.65
C LYS A 15 -17.92 1.62 -29.69
N LYS A 16 -16.88 2.44 -29.49
CA LYS A 16 -16.93 3.67 -28.68
C LYS A 16 -18.13 4.58 -28.99
N THR A 17 -18.49 4.73 -30.26
CA THR A 17 -19.61 5.58 -30.73
C THR A 17 -20.98 5.10 -30.24
N GLU A 18 -21.13 3.79 -30.01
CA GLU A 18 -22.36 3.15 -29.53
C GLU A 18 -22.34 2.92 -28.01
N GLY A 19 -21.30 3.40 -27.32
CA GLY A 19 -21.09 3.22 -25.88
C GLY A 19 -22.04 4.02 -24.99
N SER A 20 -22.94 4.83 -25.56
CA SER A 20 -23.90 5.68 -24.85
C SER A 20 -25.35 5.30 -25.23
N MET A 21 -26.25 5.32 -24.26
CA MET A 21 -27.67 5.06 -24.44
C MET A 21 -28.49 6.18 -23.80
N LEU A 22 -29.45 6.71 -24.57
CA LEU A 22 -30.45 7.64 -24.06
C LEU A 22 -31.55 6.86 -23.35
N LEU A 23 -31.77 7.16 -22.08
CA LEU A 23 -32.90 6.64 -21.32
C LEU A 23 -34.18 7.40 -21.65
N PRO A 24 -35.37 6.81 -21.40
CA PRO A 24 -36.65 7.51 -21.53
C PRO A 24 -36.74 8.81 -20.73
N SER A 25 -35.92 8.96 -19.69
CA SER A 25 -35.81 10.14 -18.84
C SER A 25 -34.88 11.25 -19.39
N ALA A 26 -34.48 11.16 -20.67
CA ALA A 26 -33.52 12.06 -21.34
C ALA A 26 -32.12 12.12 -20.69
N ARG A 27 -31.80 11.19 -19.77
CA ARG A 27 -30.46 11.04 -19.21
C ARG A 27 -29.60 10.16 -20.12
N ASN A 28 -28.38 10.62 -20.38
CA ASN A 28 -27.40 9.85 -21.15
C ASN A 28 -26.62 8.92 -20.21
N GLN A 29 -26.71 7.60 -20.44
CA GLN A 29 -26.02 6.60 -19.64
C GLN A 29 -25.01 5.84 -20.49
N LYS A 30 -23.80 5.63 -19.95
CA LYS A 30 -22.80 4.76 -20.56
C LYS A 30 -23.29 3.31 -20.51
N ARG A 31 -23.24 2.60 -21.65
CA ARG A 31 -23.58 1.19 -21.73
C ARG A 31 -22.61 0.36 -20.90
N GLN A 32 -23.15 -0.52 -20.08
CA GLN A 32 -22.35 -1.43 -19.27
C GLN A 32 -22.13 -2.72 -20.07
N THR A 33 -20.96 -2.82 -20.69
CA THR A 33 -20.56 -4.00 -21.45
C THR A 33 -19.12 -4.36 -21.13
N THR A 34 -18.80 -5.63 -21.25
CA THR A 34 -17.43 -6.19 -21.31
C THR A 34 -17.30 -7.17 -22.47
N ALA A 35 -18.34 -7.29 -23.30
CA ALA A 35 -18.44 -8.31 -24.32
C ALA A 35 -17.40 -8.10 -25.43
N GLY A 36 -16.80 -9.19 -25.87
CA GLY A 36 -15.84 -9.19 -26.97
C GLY A 36 -14.46 -8.66 -26.62
N TRP A 37 -14.10 -8.56 -25.33
CA TRP A 37 -12.76 -8.19 -24.89
C TRP A 37 -12.11 -9.31 -24.10
N GLU A 38 -10.86 -9.61 -24.45
CA GLU A 38 -10.01 -10.59 -23.78
C GLU A 38 -8.63 -9.98 -23.50
N LEU A 39 -8.05 -10.37 -22.39
CA LEU A 39 -6.76 -9.89 -21.89
C LEU A 39 -5.80 -11.07 -21.80
N HIS A 40 -4.57 -10.90 -22.27
CA HIS A 40 -3.51 -11.88 -22.08
C HIS A 40 -2.87 -11.66 -20.72
N VAL A 41 -3.00 -12.65 -19.85
CA VAL A 41 -2.61 -12.58 -18.45
C VAL A 41 -1.45 -13.51 -18.19
N ILE A 42 -0.41 -13.00 -17.54
CA ILE A 42 0.68 -13.78 -16.97
C ILE A 42 0.39 -13.96 -15.48
N TRP A 43 0.44 -15.21 -15.03
CA TRP A 43 0.22 -15.60 -13.64
C TRP A 43 1.54 -15.74 -12.90
N LYS A 44 1.48 -15.70 -11.56
CA LYS A 44 2.66 -15.76 -10.69
C LYS A 44 3.38 -17.11 -10.73
N ASP A 45 2.73 -18.15 -11.24
CA ASP A 45 3.33 -19.47 -11.47
C ASP A 45 4.05 -19.55 -12.83
N GLY A 46 4.11 -18.44 -13.58
CA GLY A 46 4.71 -18.35 -14.90
C GLY A 46 3.81 -18.82 -16.04
N THR A 47 2.60 -19.31 -15.75
CA THR A 47 1.65 -19.68 -16.81
C THR A 47 1.00 -18.44 -17.41
N SER A 48 0.51 -18.54 -18.65
CA SER A 48 -0.23 -17.44 -19.29
C SER A 48 -1.39 -17.94 -20.12
N ASN A 49 -2.50 -17.18 -20.12
CA ASN A 49 -3.66 -17.47 -20.95
C ASN A 49 -4.46 -16.20 -21.27
N TRP A 50 -5.33 -16.31 -22.27
CA TRP A 50 -6.34 -15.31 -22.57
C TRP A 50 -7.53 -15.47 -21.62
N VAL A 51 -7.89 -14.39 -20.95
CA VAL A 51 -8.99 -14.34 -19.98
C VAL A 51 -9.98 -13.26 -20.40
N THR A 52 -11.27 -13.53 -20.20
CA THR A 52 -12.31 -12.55 -20.55
C THR A 52 -12.21 -11.30 -19.68
N LEU A 53 -12.52 -10.14 -20.26
CA LEU A 53 -12.54 -8.88 -19.52
C LEU A 53 -13.53 -8.92 -18.35
N LYS A 54 -14.62 -9.68 -18.46
CA LYS A 54 -15.60 -9.84 -17.38
C LYS A 54 -14.93 -10.41 -16.12
N ASP A 55 -14.24 -11.54 -16.27
CA ASP A 55 -13.64 -12.26 -15.14
C ASP A 55 -12.48 -11.44 -14.53
N MET A 56 -11.70 -10.79 -15.40
CA MET A 56 -10.60 -9.92 -14.97
C MET A 56 -11.08 -8.67 -14.25
N LYS A 57 -12.18 -8.05 -14.70
CA LYS A 57 -12.80 -6.91 -14.00
C LYS A 57 -13.36 -7.30 -12.64
N GLU A 58 -13.91 -8.49 -12.50
CA GLU A 58 -14.47 -8.96 -11.22
C GLU A 58 -13.37 -9.35 -10.22
N SER A 59 -12.28 -9.96 -10.70
CA SER A 59 -11.20 -10.47 -9.85
C SER A 59 -10.11 -9.44 -9.56
N PHE A 60 -9.69 -8.68 -10.58
CA PHE A 60 -8.56 -7.75 -10.55
C PHE A 60 -8.94 -6.38 -11.16
N PRO A 61 -9.99 -5.70 -10.64
CA PRO A 61 -10.51 -4.47 -11.24
C PRO A 61 -9.48 -3.34 -11.28
N LEU A 62 -8.57 -3.26 -10.31
CA LEU A 62 -7.63 -2.14 -10.23
C LEU A 62 -6.53 -2.27 -11.26
N GLU A 63 -5.94 -3.45 -11.36
CA GLU A 63 -4.89 -3.82 -12.29
C GLU A 63 -5.38 -3.64 -13.74
N VAL A 64 -6.60 -4.08 -14.04
CA VAL A 64 -7.22 -3.88 -15.36
C VAL A 64 -7.49 -2.40 -15.64
N ALA A 65 -7.93 -1.63 -14.64
CA ALA A 65 -8.18 -0.19 -14.80
C ALA A 65 -6.89 0.60 -15.07
N ASP A 66 -5.81 0.28 -14.36
CA ASP A 66 -4.49 0.88 -14.57
C ASP A 66 -3.93 0.48 -15.94
N TYR A 67 -4.00 -0.81 -16.32
CA TYR A 67 -3.63 -1.28 -17.65
C TYR A 67 -4.40 -0.55 -18.77
N ALA A 68 -5.72 -0.42 -18.62
CA ALA A 68 -6.56 0.25 -19.62
C ALA A 68 -6.16 1.71 -19.83
N LYS A 69 -5.79 2.42 -18.76
CA LYS A 69 -5.23 3.77 -18.86
C LYS A 69 -3.87 3.80 -19.53
N LEU A 70 -2.96 2.90 -19.15
CA LEU A 70 -1.60 2.82 -19.71
C LEU A 70 -1.61 2.54 -21.21
N LYS A 71 -2.53 1.69 -21.69
CA LYS A 71 -2.72 1.37 -23.12
C LYS A 71 -3.70 2.31 -23.84
N ALA A 72 -4.21 3.35 -23.17
CA ALA A 72 -5.16 4.32 -23.71
C ALA A 72 -6.47 3.72 -24.28
N ILE A 73 -6.91 2.59 -23.73
CA ILE A 73 -8.19 1.91 -24.08
C ILE A 73 -9.31 2.18 -23.07
N ASP A 74 -9.03 2.97 -22.03
CA ASP A 74 -9.98 3.35 -20.99
C ASP A 74 -11.23 4.08 -21.52
N ASN A 75 -11.11 4.72 -22.69
CA ASN A 75 -12.17 5.43 -23.40
C ASN A 75 -13.04 4.54 -24.29
N GLU A 76 -12.75 3.24 -24.39
CA GLU A 76 -13.61 2.28 -25.10
C GLU A 76 -14.86 1.97 -24.28
N ALA A 77 -15.94 1.56 -24.97
CA ALA A 77 -17.25 1.32 -24.35
C ALA A 77 -17.18 0.28 -23.21
N ALA A 78 -16.25 -0.67 -23.30
CA ALA A 78 -16.08 -1.71 -22.30
C ALA A 78 -15.47 -1.23 -20.96
N PHE A 79 -14.78 -0.09 -20.97
CA PHE A 79 -14.00 0.42 -19.83
C PHE A 79 -14.57 1.71 -19.24
N THR A 80 -15.09 2.58 -20.10
CA THR A 80 -15.44 3.98 -19.81
C THR A 80 -16.46 4.17 -18.68
N TRP A 81 -17.28 3.16 -18.40
CA TRP A 81 -18.34 3.21 -17.39
C TRP A 81 -17.87 2.85 -15.97
N TRP A 82 -16.73 2.18 -15.80
CA TRP A 82 -16.26 1.69 -14.49
C TRP A 82 -14.81 2.05 -14.15
N VAL A 83 -13.92 2.18 -15.13
CA VAL A 83 -12.50 2.51 -14.90
C VAL A 83 -12.31 3.82 -14.11
N PRO A 84 -13.05 4.92 -14.38
CA PRO A 84 -12.94 6.13 -13.55
C PRO A 84 -13.36 5.92 -12.10
N HIS A 85 -14.38 5.08 -11.87
CA HIS A 85 -14.90 4.79 -10.54
C HIS A 85 -13.91 3.98 -9.69
N VAL A 86 -13.24 3.00 -10.30
CA VAL A 86 -12.20 2.19 -9.63
C VAL A 86 -11.04 3.07 -9.18
N HIS A 87 -10.51 3.92 -10.06
CA HIS A 87 -9.45 4.86 -9.69
C HIS A 87 -9.87 5.82 -8.57
N LYS A 88 -11.07 6.41 -8.67
CA LYS A 88 -11.59 7.29 -7.62
C LYS A 88 -11.71 6.58 -6.27
N LYS A 89 -12.15 5.31 -6.26
CA LYS A 89 -12.19 4.50 -5.05
C LYS A 89 -10.78 4.24 -4.50
N ARG A 90 -9.82 3.87 -5.34
CA ARG A 90 -8.40 3.72 -4.93
C ARG A 90 -7.91 4.99 -4.25
N ASP A 91 -8.07 6.13 -4.91
CA ASP A 91 -7.53 7.40 -4.40
C ASP A 91 -8.21 7.82 -3.09
N CYS A 92 -9.51 7.55 -2.93
CA CYS A 92 -10.26 7.74 -1.69
C CYS A 92 -9.77 6.82 -0.55
N PHE A 93 -9.46 5.55 -0.85
CA PHE A 93 -8.87 4.66 0.15
C PHE A 93 -7.47 5.11 0.57
N ILE A 94 -6.61 5.47 -0.39
CA ILE A 94 -5.26 5.97 -0.11
C ILE A 94 -5.32 7.24 0.75
N SER A 95 -6.21 8.18 0.44
CA SER A 95 -6.36 9.41 1.23
C SER A 95 -6.79 9.13 2.67
N LYS A 96 -7.72 8.18 2.88
CA LYS A 96 -8.19 7.78 4.22
C LYS A 96 -7.17 6.98 5.01
N VAL A 97 -6.35 6.14 4.37
CA VAL A 97 -5.29 5.39 5.07
C VAL A 97 -4.21 6.33 5.60
N LYS A 98 -3.84 7.34 4.81
CA LYS A 98 -2.86 8.35 5.24
C LYS A 98 -3.36 9.19 6.42
N SER A 99 -4.66 9.50 6.52
CA SER A 99 -5.15 10.37 7.59
C SER A 99 -5.27 9.67 8.95
N LYS A 100 -5.73 8.41 8.98
CA LYS A 100 -6.08 7.72 10.23
C LYS A 100 -4.92 7.47 11.20
N TYR A 101 -3.72 7.15 10.70
CA TYR A 101 -2.55 6.96 11.57
C TYR A 101 -2.12 8.28 12.21
N TRP A 102 -2.12 9.37 11.44
CA TRP A 102 -1.70 10.69 11.93
C TRP A 102 -2.77 11.40 12.78
N GLU A 103 -4.05 11.08 12.64
CA GLU A 103 -5.12 11.67 13.46
C GLU A 103 -5.16 11.14 14.89
N ARG A 104 -4.74 9.89 15.14
CA ARG A 104 -4.73 9.32 16.49
C ARG A 104 -3.58 9.88 17.32
N THR A 105 -3.88 10.88 18.13
CA THR A 105 -2.97 11.44 19.13
C THR A 105 -2.95 10.63 20.42
N HIS A 106 -4.04 9.92 20.73
CA HIS A 106 -4.20 9.17 21.98
C HIS A 106 -4.69 7.74 21.73
N LYS A 107 -4.17 6.79 22.52
CA LYS A 107 -4.65 5.42 22.60
C LYS A 107 -4.94 5.11 24.06
N TYR A 108 -6.16 4.70 24.36
CA TYR A 108 -6.64 4.47 25.73
C TYR A 108 -6.45 5.65 26.70
N GLY A 109 -6.57 6.88 26.21
CA GLY A 109 -6.37 8.10 27.00
C GLY A 109 -4.91 8.52 27.19
N ILE A 110 -3.94 7.71 26.76
CA ILE A 110 -2.51 8.05 26.79
C ILE A 110 -2.10 8.64 25.45
N ARG A 111 -1.40 9.77 25.47
CA ARG A 111 -0.85 10.40 24.27
C ARG A 111 0.27 9.54 23.69
N SER A 112 0.15 9.16 22.42
CA SER A 112 1.16 8.35 21.72
C SER A 112 2.10 9.27 20.93
N PRO A 113 3.40 9.27 21.21
CA PRO A 113 4.37 10.04 20.44
C PRO A 113 4.53 9.47 19.03
N LYS A 114 4.95 10.33 18.09
CA LYS A 114 5.30 9.95 16.72
C LYS A 114 6.79 10.05 16.42
N SER A 115 7.55 10.60 17.36
CA SER A 115 9.00 10.72 17.28
C SER A 115 9.61 10.59 18.66
N VAL A 116 10.90 10.25 18.71
CA VAL A 116 11.66 10.21 19.97
C VAL A 116 11.66 11.59 20.65
N LYS A 117 11.71 12.69 19.88
CA LYS A 117 11.65 14.05 20.43
C LYS A 117 10.30 14.33 21.11
N GLU A 118 9.21 13.91 20.48
CA GLU A 118 7.87 14.05 21.06
C GLU A 118 7.70 13.17 22.30
N ALA A 119 8.25 11.96 22.31
CA ALA A 119 8.24 11.09 23.48
C ALA A 119 8.92 11.75 24.70
N ILE A 120 10.10 12.34 24.49
CA ILE A 120 10.82 13.09 25.54
C ILE A 120 9.99 14.28 26.05
N GLN A 121 9.29 14.96 25.14
CA GLN A 121 8.43 16.09 25.51
C GLN A 121 7.23 15.64 26.35
N ILE A 122 6.55 14.56 25.96
CA ILE A 122 5.40 13.99 26.70
C ILE A 122 5.83 13.57 28.11
N ASP A 123 6.94 12.85 28.22
CA ASP A 123 7.52 12.45 29.52
C ASP A 123 7.77 13.68 30.42
N ARG A 124 8.37 14.75 29.86
CA ARG A 124 8.61 16.00 30.59
C ARG A 124 7.31 16.70 31.01
N GLU A 125 6.28 16.72 30.15
CA GLU A 125 4.97 17.31 30.44
C GLU A 125 4.24 16.55 31.56
N ASN A 126 4.36 15.23 31.58
CA ASN A 126 3.74 14.37 32.59
C ASN A 126 4.56 14.28 33.89
N GLY A 127 5.84 14.67 33.87
CA GLY A 127 6.75 14.48 35.00
C GLY A 127 7.16 13.00 35.20
N ASP A 128 7.09 12.19 34.15
CA ASP A 128 7.46 10.78 34.15
C ASP A 128 8.60 10.49 33.15
N THR A 129 9.04 9.22 33.06
CA THR A 129 10.03 8.77 32.06
C THR A 129 9.58 7.51 31.33
N LEU A 130 8.26 7.32 31.18
CA LEU A 130 7.69 6.05 30.72
C LEU A 130 8.04 5.75 29.24
N TRP A 131 8.06 6.75 28.37
CA TRP A 131 8.47 6.53 26.98
C TRP A 131 9.99 6.37 26.86
N GLN A 132 10.78 7.21 27.52
CA GLN A 132 12.24 7.17 27.43
C GLN A 132 12.85 5.92 28.08
N ASP A 133 12.56 5.68 29.36
CA ASP A 133 13.24 4.67 30.15
C ASP A 133 12.60 3.30 30.01
N ALA A 134 11.28 3.23 30.16
CA ALA A 134 10.55 1.96 30.14
C ALA A 134 10.33 1.40 28.73
N SER A 135 10.45 2.24 27.68
CA SER A 135 10.22 1.81 26.30
C SER A 135 11.46 1.94 25.41
N ILE A 136 11.92 3.16 25.14
CA ILE A 136 12.97 3.42 24.15
C ILE A 136 14.30 2.79 24.56
N LYS A 137 14.74 3.00 25.81
CA LYS A 137 16.01 2.45 26.30
C LYS A 137 16.02 0.91 26.29
N MET A 138 14.91 0.28 26.70
CA MET A 138 14.80 -1.18 26.69
C MET A 138 14.89 -1.73 25.27
N GLU A 139 14.18 -1.13 24.32
CA GLU A 139 14.21 -1.52 22.92
C GLU A 139 15.60 -1.34 22.30
N MET A 140 16.23 -0.18 22.52
CA MET A 140 17.57 0.11 22.00
C MET A 140 18.63 -0.77 22.64
N LYS A 141 18.48 -1.19 23.91
CA LYS A 141 19.38 -2.15 24.55
C LYS A 141 19.40 -3.50 23.81
N ASN A 142 18.23 -3.98 23.39
CA ASN A 142 18.12 -5.22 22.63
C ASN A 142 18.68 -5.06 21.21
N ASN A 143 18.30 -3.98 20.52
CA ASN A 143 18.72 -3.74 19.13
C ASN A 143 20.21 -3.41 19.00
N ARG A 144 20.84 -2.84 20.04
CA ARG A 144 22.28 -2.54 20.06
C ARG A 144 23.15 -3.78 19.82
N VAL A 145 22.68 -4.98 20.18
CA VAL A 145 23.42 -6.22 19.92
C VAL A 145 23.62 -6.47 18.41
N ALA A 146 22.69 -5.98 17.59
CA ALA A 146 22.72 -6.13 16.13
C ALA A 146 23.30 -4.91 15.39
N LEU A 147 23.68 -3.85 16.11
CA LEU A 147 24.17 -2.60 15.55
C LEU A 147 25.61 -2.35 15.97
N GLU A 148 26.49 -2.13 14.99
CA GLU A 148 27.87 -1.73 15.21
C GLU A 148 28.06 -0.26 14.81
N GLU A 149 28.68 0.53 15.69
CA GLU A 149 29.01 1.91 15.39
C GLU A 149 30.20 1.94 14.41
N LEU A 150 29.98 2.49 13.21
CA LEU A 150 31.05 2.69 12.26
C LEU A 150 31.87 3.94 12.65
N GLY A 151 33.05 3.74 13.24
CA GLY A 151 34.00 4.81 13.57
C GLY A 151 34.84 5.34 12.39
N GLY A 152 34.50 4.97 11.15
CA GLY A 152 35.30 5.26 9.94
C GLY A 152 34.50 5.94 8.82
N ASP A 153 35.18 6.22 7.70
CA ASP A 153 34.54 6.82 6.51
C ASP A 153 33.54 5.84 5.88
N ILE A 154 32.31 6.32 5.64
CA ILE A 154 31.21 5.61 4.98
C ILE A 154 31.64 5.05 3.62
N LYS A 155 32.60 5.70 2.93
CA LYS A 155 33.14 5.25 1.64
C LYS A 155 33.81 3.87 1.69
N LYS A 156 34.19 3.39 2.88
CA LYS A 156 34.77 2.04 3.06
C LYS A 156 33.72 0.92 3.01
N LEU A 157 32.43 1.27 3.11
CA LEU A 157 31.32 0.30 3.08
C LEU A 157 30.93 -0.10 1.65
N ILE A 158 31.89 -0.59 0.87
CA ILE A 158 31.63 -1.10 -0.48
C ILE A 158 30.82 -2.39 -0.37
N GLY A 159 29.66 -2.45 -1.02
CA GLY A 159 28.73 -3.60 -0.97
C GLY A 159 27.60 -3.48 0.06
N TYR A 160 27.56 -2.42 0.87
CA TYR A 160 26.44 -2.14 1.78
C TYR A 160 25.46 -1.15 1.16
N LYS A 161 24.15 -1.35 1.40
CA LYS A 161 23.11 -0.41 0.99
C LYS A 161 22.67 0.44 2.20
N PRO A 162 22.68 1.78 2.11
CA PRO A 162 22.20 2.62 3.19
C PRO A 162 20.69 2.40 3.39
N ILE A 163 20.31 2.13 4.64
CA ILE A 163 18.92 2.05 5.07
C ILE A 163 18.67 3.04 6.18
N ALA A 164 17.48 3.61 6.20
CA ALA A 164 16.99 4.39 7.33
C ALA A 164 16.23 3.47 8.30
N GLY A 165 15.92 3.99 9.48
CA GLY A 165 15.01 3.33 10.41
C GLY A 165 14.24 4.37 11.21
N HIS A 166 13.16 3.93 11.84
CA HIS A 166 12.26 4.78 12.60
C HIS A 166 11.75 4.07 13.85
N MET A 167 11.36 4.84 14.86
CA MET A 167 10.78 4.31 16.09
C MET A 167 9.26 4.35 15.99
N VAL A 168 8.60 3.23 16.26
CA VAL A 168 7.14 3.10 16.33
C VAL A 168 6.74 2.98 17.80
N PHE A 169 5.69 3.68 18.19
CA PHE A 169 5.18 3.73 19.56
C PHE A 169 3.77 3.14 19.64
N ASP A 170 3.49 2.40 20.70
CA ASP A 170 2.17 1.82 20.96
C ASP A 170 1.85 1.77 22.46
N VAL A 171 0.57 1.67 22.80
CA VAL A 171 0.07 1.45 24.17
C VAL A 171 -0.67 0.13 24.22
N LYS A 172 -0.27 -0.78 25.12
CA LYS A 172 -0.88 -2.12 25.28
C LYS A 172 -1.85 -2.17 26.46
N LEU A 173 -3.10 -2.56 26.19
CA LEU A 173 -4.13 -2.65 27.21
C LEU A 173 -3.85 -3.76 28.25
N GLY A 174 -3.49 -4.97 27.80
CA GLY A 174 -3.33 -6.15 28.66
C GLY A 174 -2.12 -6.14 29.62
N GLU A 175 -1.25 -5.14 29.50
CA GLU A 175 -0.06 -4.96 30.34
C GLU A 175 -0.19 -3.64 31.14
N ASN A 176 -1.37 -3.35 31.71
CA ASN A 176 -1.62 -2.13 32.48
C ASN A 176 -1.30 -0.83 31.72
N PHE A 177 -1.74 -0.73 30.46
CA PHE A 177 -1.45 0.41 29.58
C PHE A 177 0.05 0.64 29.35
N GLN A 178 0.86 -0.42 29.38
CA GLN A 178 2.28 -0.33 29.11
C GLN A 178 2.54 0.33 27.75
N GLN A 179 3.35 1.38 27.81
CA GLN A 179 3.90 2.06 26.65
C GLN A 179 5.01 1.19 26.06
N LYS A 180 5.05 1.08 24.73
CA LYS A 180 6.04 0.29 24.01
C LYS A 180 6.60 1.07 22.85
N ALA A 181 7.91 0.89 22.64
CA ALA A 181 8.64 1.40 21.50
C ALA A 181 9.26 0.23 20.73
N ARG A 182 9.32 0.36 19.41
CA ARG A 182 9.93 -0.62 18.50
C ARG A 182 10.76 0.10 17.44
N TYR A 183 12.01 -0.30 17.26
CA TYR A 183 12.83 0.23 16.19
C TYR A 183 12.63 -0.62 14.92
N CYS A 184 12.21 0.03 13.84
CA CYS A 184 11.95 -0.60 12.57
C CYS A 184 12.95 -0.08 11.53
N ALA A 185 13.74 -0.99 10.97
CA ALA A 185 14.56 -0.70 9.80
C ALA A 185 13.68 -0.60 8.54
N ASP A 186 13.97 0.33 7.64
CA ASP A 186 13.25 0.53 6.37
C ASP A 186 13.65 -0.52 5.32
N GLY A 187 13.45 -1.81 5.64
CA GLY A 187 13.83 -2.92 4.77
C GLY A 187 13.13 -2.94 3.41
N HIS A 188 12.03 -2.20 3.24
CA HIS A 188 11.38 -2.01 1.93
C HIS A 188 12.27 -1.23 0.92
N LYS A 189 13.36 -0.60 1.39
CA LYS A 189 14.34 0.11 0.53
C LYS A 189 15.46 -0.80 0.03
N THR A 190 15.56 -2.04 0.54
CA THR A 190 16.50 -3.06 0.05
C THR A 190 15.84 -3.97 -0.98
N GLU A 191 16.62 -4.46 -1.94
CA GLU A 191 16.12 -5.46 -2.90
C GLU A 191 15.80 -6.75 -2.16
N VAL A 192 14.68 -7.38 -2.52
CA VAL A 192 14.21 -8.60 -1.87
C VAL A 192 15.12 -9.76 -2.32
N LEU A 193 15.78 -10.42 -1.37
CA LEU A 193 16.52 -11.66 -1.64
C LEU A 193 15.55 -12.74 -2.14
N ALA A 194 15.99 -13.59 -3.07
CA ALA A 194 15.18 -14.66 -3.66
C ALA A 194 14.57 -15.64 -2.62
N ALA A 195 15.16 -15.71 -1.43
CA ALA A 195 14.56 -16.35 -0.26
C ALA A 195 13.91 -15.29 0.63
N LEU A 196 12.58 -15.35 0.78
CA LEU A 196 11.81 -14.51 1.70
C LEU A 196 12.21 -14.83 3.15
N THR A 197 13.15 -14.06 3.72
CA THR A 197 13.51 -14.10 5.14
C THR A 197 12.74 -13.06 5.97
N TYR A 198 11.53 -12.69 5.53
CA TYR A 198 10.68 -11.76 6.27
C TYR A 198 9.59 -12.52 7.02
N SER A 199 9.58 -12.41 8.34
CA SER A 199 8.44 -12.82 9.16
C SER A 199 7.35 -11.75 9.03
N THR A 200 6.20 -12.10 8.48
CA THR A 200 5.02 -11.23 8.51
C THR A 200 4.50 -11.18 9.94
N VAL A 201 4.39 -9.98 10.51
CA VAL A 201 3.70 -9.77 11.79
C VAL A 201 2.20 -9.73 11.48
N TYR A 202 1.47 -10.75 11.93
CA TYR A 202 0.00 -10.75 11.96
C TYR A 202 -0.53 -9.93 13.13
#